data_AF-A0A353CAL8-F1
#
_entry.id   AF-A0A353CAL8-F1
#
_cell.length_a   1.000
_cell.length_b   1.000
_cell.length_c   1.000
_cell.angle_alpha   90.00
_cell.angle_beta   90.00
_cell.angle_gamma   90.00
#
_symmetry.space_group_name_H-M   'P 1'
#
loop_
_entity.id
_entity.type
_entity.pdbx_description
1 polymer ?
#
loop_
_entity_poly.entity_id
_entity_poly.type
_entity_poly.pdbx_seq_one_letter_code
_entity_poly.pdbx_strand_id
1 'polypeptide(L)'
;MKLNRLTPLGTKPPFLLRRLALIFIFSVFVCGTAFGSDIQQVNAEDNKKLLKQADRLIKQGNFVEASKIFRKVLETNPTDSSVKLKLARALLKQRSIVDAYDISYAVVASEPENAHAYAVLGTSLLSAGRFAEARQVLFTALRLDKKEALAWAGFGLLEFYENRIDDSLQNLREAVFHDPNQPDFVFALAQVSARAERYAEAADAYNRFLSISKNTDDERRARIRGLIDFLRFLGYKRSLYQTAGPDNSKVKFSLIGNRPVIELRINERDEPFRFVLDTGSGISVISEETAARLKMTPITRGG
;
A
#
# COMPACT_ATOMS: atom_id res chain seq x y z
N MET A 1 -34.63 71.31 5.00
CA MET A 1 -33.50 72.10 4.44
C MET A 1 -33.11 71.46 3.12
N LYS A 2 -33.21 72.18 1.98
CA LYS A 2 -32.79 71.86 0.58
C LYS A 2 -32.78 70.35 0.19
N LEU A 3 -33.65 69.80 -0.67
CA LEU A 3 -34.40 70.34 -1.81
C LEU A 3 -33.51 70.85 -2.97
N ASN A 4 -33.27 70.00 -3.98
CA ASN A 4 -33.28 70.32 -5.42
C ASN A 4 -33.24 68.99 -6.23
N ARG A 5 -34.23 68.68 -7.10
CA ARG A 5 -34.48 69.20 -8.48
C ARG A 5 -33.49 68.61 -9.51
N LEU A 6 -33.87 68.20 -10.73
CA LEU A 6 -35.17 68.11 -11.41
C LEU A 6 -35.12 67.08 -12.56
N THR A 7 -36.28 66.79 -13.16
CA THR A 7 -36.57 65.81 -14.22
C THR A 7 -36.41 66.41 -15.66
N PRO A 8 -37.06 65.90 -16.73
CA PRO A 8 -36.58 64.89 -17.69
C PRO A 8 -36.65 65.38 -19.18
N LEU A 9 -36.58 64.47 -20.18
CA LEU A 9 -37.36 64.40 -21.46
C LEU A 9 -36.58 63.90 -22.70
N GLY A 10 -37.30 63.13 -23.54
CA GLY A 10 -37.07 62.96 -24.99
C GLY A 10 -36.12 61.83 -25.43
N THR A 11 -36.33 61.10 -26.54
CA THR A 11 -37.47 60.93 -27.48
C THR A 11 -37.35 59.55 -28.18
N LYS A 12 -38.41 59.08 -28.86
CA LYS A 12 -38.43 57.93 -29.80
C LYS A 12 -39.19 58.32 -31.10
N PRO A 13 -39.06 57.59 -32.22
CA PRO A 13 -37.87 57.00 -32.85
C PRO A 13 -37.57 57.72 -34.20
N PRO A 14 -38.02 57.38 -35.46
CA PRO A 14 -38.46 56.13 -36.14
C PRO A 14 -37.73 55.85 -37.51
N PHE A 15 -38.04 54.71 -38.19
CA PHE A 15 -37.88 54.39 -39.64
C PHE A 15 -36.47 54.53 -40.32
N LEU A 16 -35.99 53.75 -41.29
CA LEU A 16 -36.59 53.03 -42.43
C LEU A 16 -35.56 52.05 -43.09
N LEU A 17 -36.04 51.14 -43.93
CA LEU A 17 -35.37 50.09 -44.73
C LEU A 17 -34.15 50.51 -45.60
N ARG A 18 -33.20 49.56 -45.77
CA ARG A 18 -32.58 49.13 -47.06
C ARG A 18 -31.93 47.74 -46.87
N ARG A 19 -32.54 46.64 -47.34
CA ARG A 19 -32.54 46.05 -48.71
C ARG A 19 -31.21 45.38 -49.15
N LEU A 20 -31.31 44.05 -49.29
CA LEU A 20 -30.76 43.18 -50.36
C LEU A 20 -29.25 43.01 -50.55
N ALA A 21 -28.76 41.81 -50.17
CA ALA A 21 -27.77 40.95 -50.87
C ALA A 21 -27.49 39.72 -49.97
N LEU A 22 -27.29 38.48 -50.42
CA LEU A 22 -27.46 37.83 -51.73
C LEU A 22 -27.71 36.32 -51.47
N ILE A 23 -28.36 35.62 -52.40
CA ILE A 23 -28.55 34.16 -52.32
C ILE A 23 -27.21 33.45 -52.59
N PHE A 24 -26.84 32.48 -51.74
CA PHE A 24 -26.14 31.28 -52.20
C PHE A 24 -26.53 30.06 -51.36
N ILE A 25 -26.86 28.98 -52.05
CA ILE A 25 -27.26 27.69 -51.47
C ILE A 25 -25.97 26.88 -51.25
N PHE A 26 -25.80 26.26 -50.07
CA PHE A 26 -25.25 24.91 -50.04
C PHE A 26 -25.72 24.09 -48.83
N SER A 27 -26.48 23.04 -49.12
CA SER A 27 -26.92 22.04 -48.17
C SER A 27 -25.82 21.01 -47.90
N VAL A 28 -25.09 21.16 -46.79
CA VAL A 28 -24.36 20.05 -46.15
C VAL A 28 -24.67 20.06 -44.66
N PHE A 29 -25.69 19.29 -44.27
CA PHE A 29 -25.99 19.02 -42.85
C PHE A 29 -26.21 17.52 -42.58
N VAL A 30 -25.50 16.65 -43.32
CA VAL A 30 -25.42 15.20 -43.06
C VAL A 30 -24.01 14.70 -43.42
N CYS A 31 -23.02 14.92 -42.56
CA CYS A 31 -21.77 14.13 -42.54
C CYS A 31 -20.95 14.23 -41.23
N GLY A 32 -21.54 14.74 -40.14
CA GLY A 32 -20.82 14.95 -38.87
C GLY A 32 -20.80 13.74 -37.93
N THR A 33 -21.68 12.74 -38.14
CA THR A 33 -21.93 11.66 -37.17
C THR A 33 -21.16 10.38 -37.44
N ALA A 34 -20.77 10.08 -38.69
CA ALA A 34 -20.03 8.85 -39.03
C ALA A 34 -18.56 8.91 -38.57
N PHE A 35 -17.81 9.93 -38.99
CA PHE A 35 -16.39 10.09 -38.61
C PHE A 35 -16.16 10.22 -37.10
N GLY A 36 -17.10 10.84 -36.37
CA GLY A 36 -17.01 10.98 -34.91
C GLY A 36 -17.14 9.64 -34.19
N SER A 37 -18.07 8.78 -34.62
CA SER A 37 -18.21 7.44 -34.05
C SER A 37 -17.04 6.52 -34.41
N ASP A 38 -16.51 6.59 -35.63
CA ASP A 38 -15.37 5.79 -36.06
C ASP A 38 -14.11 6.15 -35.24
N ILE A 39 -13.82 7.44 -35.06
CA ILE A 39 -12.68 7.90 -34.24
C ILE A 39 -12.85 7.51 -32.77
N GLN A 40 -14.05 7.63 -32.20
CA GLN A 40 -14.31 7.16 -30.83
C GLN A 40 -14.18 5.64 -30.68
N GLN A 41 -14.63 4.85 -31.65
CA GLN A 41 -14.48 3.39 -31.63
C GLN A 41 -13.02 2.95 -31.76
N VAL A 42 -12.25 3.53 -32.68
CA VAL A 42 -10.81 3.26 -32.83
C VAL A 42 -10.05 3.61 -31.54
N ASN A 43 -10.31 4.78 -30.96
CA ASN A 43 -9.71 5.17 -29.69
C ASN A 43 -10.11 4.24 -28.54
N ALA A 44 -11.36 3.75 -28.50
CA ALA A 44 -11.82 2.80 -27.49
C ALA A 44 -11.15 1.42 -27.61
N GLU A 45 -10.97 0.91 -28.84
CA GLU A 45 -10.24 -0.34 -29.08
C GLU A 45 -8.77 -0.23 -28.67
N ASP A 46 -8.10 0.86 -29.04
CA ASP A 46 -6.69 1.07 -28.72
C ASP A 46 -6.48 1.33 -27.23
N ASN A 47 -7.38 2.07 -26.57
CA ASN A 47 -7.40 2.16 -25.11
C ASN A 47 -7.59 0.78 -24.45
N LYS A 48 -8.44 -0.09 -24.99
CA LYS A 48 -8.62 -1.46 -24.48
C LYS A 48 -7.36 -2.31 -24.64
N LYS A 49 -6.58 -2.13 -25.72
CA LYS A 49 -5.26 -2.77 -25.91
C LYS A 49 -4.23 -2.22 -24.91
N LEU A 50 -4.18 -0.90 -24.75
CA LEU A 50 -3.31 -0.20 -23.78
C LEU A 50 -3.60 -0.64 -22.33
N LEU A 51 -4.85 -0.68 -21.90
CA LEU A 51 -5.23 -1.13 -20.56
C LEU A 51 -4.83 -2.59 -20.30
N LYS A 52 -4.97 -3.48 -21.28
CA LYS A 52 -4.45 -4.87 -21.19
C LYS A 52 -2.91 -4.92 -21.10
N GLN A 53 -2.20 -3.96 -21.69
CA GLN A 53 -0.75 -3.83 -21.53
C GLN A 53 -0.39 -3.32 -20.13
N ALA A 54 -1.06 -2.27 -19.64
CA ALA A 54 -0.87 -1.74 -18.29
C ALA A 54 -1.16 -2.80 -17.22
N ASP A 55 -2.27 -3.54 -17.33
CA ASP A 55 -2.62 -4.63 -16.39
C ASP A 55 -1.58 -5.77 -16.38
N ARG A 56 -0.88 -6.03 -17.50
CA ARG A 56 0.27 -6.96 -17.55
C ARG A 56 1.50 -6.38 -16.87
N LEU A 57 1.81 -5.10 -17.07
CA LEU A 57 2.90 -4.40 -16.40
C LEU A 57 2.70 -4.34 -14.88
N ILE A 58 1.48 -4.11 -14.40
CA ILE A 58 1.11 -4.23 -12.98
C ILE A 58 1.43 -5.63 -12.44
N LYS A 59 1.06 -6.70 -13.16
CA LYS A 59 1.38 -8.09 -12.79
C LYS A 59 2.88 -8.44 -12.88
N GLN A 60 3.67 -7.62 -13.56
CA GLN A 60 5.13 -7.71 -13.62
C GLN A 60 5.82 -6.81 -12.59
N GLY A 61 5.07 -6.04 -11.78
CA GLY A 61 5.63 -5.05 -10.85
C GLY A 61 6.18 -3.79 -11.52
N ASN A 62 5.99 -3.61 -12.84
CA ASN A 62 6.41 -2.40 -13.56
C ASN A 62 5.34 -1.31 -13.45
N PHE A 63 5.22 -0.76 -12.24
CA PHE A 63 4.21 0.25 -11.90
C PHE A 63 4.45 1.59 -12.63
N VAL A 64 5.71 1.93 -12.91
CA VAL A 64 6.11 3.16 -13.62
C VAL A 64 5.52 3.17 -15.03
N GLU A 65 5.83 2.16 -15.85
CA GLU A 65 5.31 2.09 -17.23
C GLU A 65 3.79 1.89 -17.26
N ALA A 66 3.22 1.11 -16.32
CA ALA A 66 1.77 1.01 -16.19
C ALA A 66 1.11 2.38 -15.93
N SER A 67 1.69 3.21 -15.05
CA SER A 67 1.17 4.55 -14.75
C SER A 67 1.24 5.51 -15.94
N LYS A 68 2.28 5.42 -16.79
CA LYS A 68 2.37 6.19 -18.04
C LYS A 68 1.24 5.81 -18.99
N ILE A 69 0.95 4.52 -19.15
CA ILE A 69 -0.15 4.05 -19.99
C ILE A 69 -1.52 4.50 -19.44
N PHE A 70 -1.75 4.41 -18.13
CA PHE A 70 -3.01 4.90 -17.55
C PHE A 70 -3.19 6.41 -17.77
N ARG A 71 -2.14 7.23 -17.61
CA ARG A 71 -2.19 8.67 -17.96
C ARG A 71 -2.57 8.88 -19.44
N LYS A 72 -1.93 8.15 -20.36
CA LYS A 72 -2.24 8.22 -21.80
C LYS A 72 -3.69 7.85 -22.12
N VAL A 73 -4.27 6.84 -21.47
CA VAL A 73 -5.69 6.51 -21.64
C VAL A 73 -6.58 7.65 -21.14
N LEU A 74 -6.23 8.26 -19.99
CA LEU A 74 -6.96 9.39 -19.42
C LEU A 74 -6.85 10.69 -20.25
N GLU A 75 -5.86 10.86 -21.12
CA GLU A 75 -5.82 11.98 -22.10
C GLU A 75 -7.01 11.94 -23.06
N THR A 76 -7.51 10.73 -23.39
CA THR A 76 -8.65 10.54 -24.31
C THR A 76 -9.96 10.24 -23.59
N ASN A 77 -9.91 9.77 -22.34
CA ASN A 77 -11.10 9.58 -21.48
C ASN A 77 -10.87 10.13 -20.05
N PRO A 78 -10.90 11.46 -19.84
CA PRO A 78 -10.52 12.08 -18.56
C PRO A 78 -11.47 11.79 -17.39
N THR A 79 -12.65 11.23 -17.66
CA THR A 79 -13.67 10.90 -16.65
C THR A 79 -13.64 9.43 -16.21
N ASP A 80 -12.75 8.59 -16.75
CA ASP A 80 -12.68 7.17 -16.42
C ASP A 80 -12.17 6.91 -14.99
N SER A 81 -13.11 6.81 -14.05
CA SER A 81 -12.82 6.51 -12.65
C SER A 81 -12.15 5.15 -12.43
N SER A 82 -12.42 4.15 -13.27
CA SER A 82 -11.76 2.85 -13.19
C SER A 82 -10.26 2.99 -13.48
N VAL A 83 -9.92 3.72 -14.54
CA VAL A 83 -8.52 3.99 -14.92
C VAL A 83 -7.84 4.94 -13.94
N LYS A 84 -8.54 5.94 -13.39
CA LYS A 84 -8.04 6.79 -12.29
C LYS A 84 -7.66 5.96 -11.05
N LEU A 85 -8.52 5.06 -10.61
CA LEU A 85 -8.24 4.22 -9.44
C LEU A 85 -7.12 3.21 -9.70
N LYS A 86 -7.00 2.66 -10.92
CA LYS A 86 -5.84 1.87 -11.34
C LYS A 86 -4.53 2.69 -11.31
N LEU A 87 -4.57 3.95 -11.77
CA LEU A 87 -3.44 4.87 -11.71
C LEU A 87 -3.05 5.18 -10.25
N ALA A 88 -4.01 5.52 -9.39
CA ALA A 88 -3.77 5.75 -7.96
C ALA A 88 -3.12 4.52 -7.27
N ARG A 89 -3.64 3.31 -7.53
CA ARG A 89 -3.03 2.06 -7.03
C ARG A 89 -1.59 1.86 -7.54
N ALA A 90 -1.30 2.19 -8.79
CA ALA A 90 0.05 2.14 -9.35
C ALA A 90 0.98 3.20 -8.73
N LEU A 91 0.46 4.36 -8.36
CA LEU A 91 1.21 5.45 -7.71
C LEU A 91 1.55 5.10 -6.25
N LEU A 92 0.64 4.45 -5.51
CA LEU A 92 0.93 3.92 -4.16
C LEU A 92 2.11 2.93 -4.18
N LYS A 93 2.18 2.07 -5.20
CA LYS A 93 3.31 1.15 -5.40
C LYS A 93 4.63 1.86 -5.74
N GLN A 94 4.55 3.05 -6.34
CA GLN A 94 5.70 3.93 -6.59
C GLN A 94 6.06 4.84 -5.40
N ARG A 95 5.30 4.78 -4.28
CA ARG A 95 5.38 5.70 -3.14
C ARG A 95 4.98 7.16 -3.45
N SER A 96 4.35 7.41 -4.60
CA SER A 96 3.68 8.69 -4.94
C SER A 96 2.34 8.79 -4.19
N ILE A 97 2.42 8.96 -2.86
CA ILE A 97 1.25 8.89 -1.97
C ILE A 97 0.30 10.08 -2.16
N VAL A 98 0.84 11.28 -2.39
CA VAL A 98 0.04 12.51 -2.61
C VAL A 98 -0.78 12.40 -3.90
N ASP A 99 -0.14 12.11 -5.03
CA ASP A 99 -0.83 11.90 -6.32
C ASP A 99 -1.94 10.85 -6.22
N ALA A 100 -1.68 9.74 -5.50
CA ALA A 100 -2.65 8.68 -5.29
C ALA A 100 -3.83 9.12 -4.41
N TYR A 101 -3.57 9.91 -3.37
CA TYR A 101 -4.60 10.53 -2.55
C TYR A 101 -5.48 11.47 -3.38
N ASP A 102 -4.89 12.43 -4.09
CA ASP A 102 -5.63 13.43 -4.86
C ASP A 102 -6.53 12.78 -5.94
N ILE A 103 -6.00 11.79 -6.68
CA ILE A 103 -6.76 11.06 -7.69
C ILE A 103 -7.92 10.26 -7.07
N SER A 104 -7.68 9.55 -5.96
CA SER A 104 -8.74 8.73 -5.32
C SER A 104 -9.79 9.58 -4.61
N TYR A 105 -9.38 10.70 -3.99
CA TYR A 105 -10.28 11.70 -3.42
C TYR A 105 -11.17 12.33 -4.48
N ALA A 106 -10.61 12.71 -5.63
CA ALA A 106 -11.39 13.26 -6.74
C ALA A 106 -12.46 12.28 -7.27
N VAL A 107 -12.15 10.98 -7.33
CA VAL A 107 -13.14 9.95 -7.71
C VAL A 107 -14.22 9.82 -6.63
N VAL A 108 -13.87 9.75 -5.34
CA VAL A 108 -14.84 9.71 -4.23
C VAL A 108 -15.77 10.93 -4.25
N ALA A 109 -15.25 12.12 -4.55
CA ALA A 109 -16.04 13.35 -4.63
C ALA A 109 -17.05 13.35 -5.81
N SER A 110 -16.73 12.70 -6.93
CA SER A 110 -17.66 12.53 -8.06
C SER A 110 -18.58 11.30 -7.95
N GLU A 111 -18.17 10.27 -7.20
CA GLU A 111 -18.84 8.97 -7.13
C GLU A 111 -18.97 8.50 -5.67
N PRO A 112 -19.86 9.12 -4.86
CA PRO A 112 -19.99 8.85 -3.42
C PRO A 112 -20.51 7.45 -3.05
N GLU A 113 -20.90 6.64 -4.03
CA GLU A 113 -21.28 5.23 -3.85
C GLU A 113 -20.22 4.23 -4.34
N ASN A 114 -19.07 4.71 -4.85
CA ASN A 114 -18.00 3.84 -5.35
C ASN A 114 -17.14 3.29 -4.21
N ALA A 115 -17.50 2.09 -3.71
CA ALA A 115 -16.76 1.37 -2.66
C ALA A 115 -15.25 1.23 -2.96
N HIS A 116 -14.87 0.96 -4.22
CA HIS A 116 -13.47 0.82 -4.61
C HIS A 116 -12.70 2.14 -4.49
N ALA A 117 -13.35 3.27 -4.79
CA ALA A 117 -12.76 4.60 -4.64
C ALA A 117 -12.41 4.88 -3.17
N TYR A 118 -13.34 4.60 -2.26
CA TYR A 118 -13.08 4.68 -0.81
C TYR A 118 -11.97 3.71 -0.38
N ALA A 119 -11.93 2.48 -0.90
CA ALA A 119 -10.86 1.53 -0.55
C ALA A 119 -9.46 2.00 -0.97
N VAL A 120 -9.33 2.57 -2.18
CA VAL A 120 -8.06 3.16 -2.64
C VAL A 120 -7.71 4.40 -1.84
N LEU A 121 -8.65 5.31 -1.57
CA LEU A 121 -8.43 6.51 -0.74
C LEU A 121 -7.98 6.15 0.67
N GLY A 122 -8.61 5.14 1.28
CA GLY A 122 -8.24 4.62 2.60
C GLY A 122 -6.84 4.02 2.61
N THR A 123 -6.45 3.34 1.52
CA THR A 123 -5.08 2.82 1.35
C THR A 123 -4.05 3.95 1.16
N SER A 124 -4.43 5.05 0.49
CA SER A 124 -3.59 6.26 0.37
C SER A 124 -3.38 6.93 1.72
N LEU A 125 -4.45 7.14 2.49
CA LEU A 125 -4.40 7.68 3.86
C LEU A 125 -3.57 6.80 4.80
N LEU A 126 -3.73 5.48 4.73
CA LEU A 126 -2.94 4.51 5.47
C LEU A 126 -1.44 4.64 5.13
N SER A 127 -1.12 4.75 3.84
CA SER A 127 0.26 4.94 3.35
C SER A 127 0.86 6.28 3.79
N ALA A 128 0.04 7.30 4.05
CA ALA A 128 0.41 8.59 4.61
C ALA A 128 0.49 8.60 6.16
N GLY A 129 0.24 7.47 6.84
CA GLY A 129 0.19 7.40 8.30
C GLY A 129 -1.04 8.10 8.93
N ARG A 130 -2.08 8.41 8.14
CA ARG A 130 -3.32 9.05 8.57
C ARG A 130 -4.33 8.01 9.08
N PHE A 131 -3.93 7.21 10.07
CA PHE A 131 -4.66 6.01 10.52
C PHE A 131 -6.13 6.25 10.88
N ALA A 132 -6.43 7.33 11.62
CA ALA A 132 -7.81 7.64 12.03
C ALA A 132 -8.75 7.93 10.84
N GLU A 133 -8.26 8.67 9.84
CA GLU A 133 -9.02 8.96 8.61
C GLU A 133 -9.13 7.73 7.73
N ALA A 134 -8.02 6.97 7.57
CA ALA A 134 -8.00 5.71 6.85
C ALA A 134 -9.08 4.75 7.38
N ARG A 135 -9.21 4.62 8.72
CA ARG A 135 -10.24 3.80 9.37
C ARG A 135 -11.66 4.20 8.96
N GLN A 136 -12.00 5.49 8.97
CA GLN A 136 -13.32 5.99 8.60
C GLN A 136 -13.64 5.78 7.11
N VAL A 137 -12.64 6.01 6.25
CA VAL A 137 -12.75 5.85 4.80
C VAL A 137 -12.87 4.37 4.40
N LEU A 138 -12.05 3.48 4.97
CA LEU A 138 -12.13 2.04 4.77
C LEU A 138 -13.45 1.47 5.32
N PHE A 139 -13.95 1.96 6.46
CA PHE A 139 -15.28 1.58 6.98
C PHE A 139 -16.39 1.95 5.98
N THR A 140 -16.28 3.12 5.34
CA THR A 140 -17.24 3.56 4.32
C THR A 140 -17.20 2.65 3.09
N ALA A 141 -16.01 2.22 2.64
CA ALA A 141 -15.88 1.23 1.57
C ALA A 141 -16.63 -0.08 1.89
N LEU A 142 -16.40 -0.67 3.07
CA LEU A 142 -17.07 -1.92 3.49
C LEU A 142 -18.57 -1.75 3.79
N ARG A 143 -19.03 -0.53 4.11
CA ARG A 143 -20.46 -0.22 4.23
C ARG A 143 -21.15 -0.18 2.86
N LEU A 144 -20.45 0.26 1.82
CA LEU A 144 -20.95 0.31 0.45
C LEU A 144 -20.88 -1.08 -0.23
N ASP A 145 -19.74 -1.77 -0.13
CA ASP A 145 -19.59 -3.16 -0.55
C ASP A 145 -18.77 -3.98 0.45
N LYS A 146 -19.43 -4.94 1.11
CA LYS A 146 -18.80 -5.88 2.05
C LYS A 146 -17.81 -6.84 1.39
N LYS A 147 -17.77 -6.93 0.06
CA LYS A 147 -16.86 -7.78 -0.71
C LYS A 147 -15.62 -7.04 -1.21
N GLU A 148 -15.46 -5.76 -0.89
CA GLU A 148 -14.31 -4.95 -1.33
C GLU A 148 -13.02 -5.42 -0.63
N ALA A 149 -12.31 -6.34 -1.28
CA ALA A 149 -11.11 -6.99 -0.79
C ALA A 149 -9.99 -6.01 -0.43
N LEU A 150 -9.86 -4.88 -1.14
CA LEU A 150 -8.87 -3.85 -0.84
C LEU A 150 -9.19 -3.12 0.47
N ALA A 151 -10.46 -2.95 0.81
CA ALA A 151 -10.85 -2.32 2.07
C ALA A 151 -10.57 -3.25 3.27
N TRP A 152 -10.87 -4.55 3.13
CA TRP A 152 -10.46 -5.57 4.12
C TRP A 152 -8.93 -5.62 4.29
N ALA A 153 -8.17 -5.57 3.20
CA ALA A 153 -6.70 -5.53 3.27
C ALA A 153 -6.19 -4.25 3.95
N GLY A 154 -6.82 -3.10 3.65
CA GLY A 154 -6.53 -1.82 4.29
C GLY A 154 -6.76 -1.88 5.80
N PHE A 155 -7.89 -2.44 6.24
CA PHE A 155 -8.13 -2.70 7.67
C PHE A 155 -7.07 -3.64 8.25
N GLY A 156 -6.80 -4.77 7.61
CA GLY A 156 -5.80 -5.73 8.07
C GLY A 156 -4.43 -5.11 8.32
N LEU A 157 -3.95 -4.26 7.40
CA LEU A 157 -2.69 -3.52 7.57
C LEU A 157 -2.78 -2.43 8.65
N LEU A 158 -3.92 -1.75 8.77
CA LEU A 158 -4.15 -0.72 9.79
C LEU A 158 -4.15 -1.33 11.21
N GLU A 159 -4.84 -2.45 11.41
CA GLU A 159 -4.82 -3.22 12.66
C GLU A 159 -3.42 -3.75 13.00
N PHE A 160 -2.63 -4.15 11.98
CA PHE A 160 -1.23 -4.52 12.17
C PHE A 160 -0.37 -3.36 12.69
N TYR A 161 -0.53 -2.16 12.14
CA TYR A 161 0.19 -0.96 12.60
C TYR A 161 -0.25 -0.51 14.01
N GLU A 162 -1.51 -0.76 14.40
CA GLU A 162 -2.00 -0.58 15.78
C GLU A 162 -1.64 -1.75 16.71
N ASN A 163 -0.83 -2.72 16.26
CA ASN A 163 -0.41 -3.94 16.99
C ASN A 163 -1.58 -4.83 17.47
N ARG A 164 -2.75 -4.73 16.83
CA ARG A 164 -3.90 -5.64 17.03
C ARG A 164 -3.80 -6.82 16.06
N ILE A 165 -2.94 -7.77 16.41
CA ILE A 165 -2.48 -8.85 15.53
C ILE A 165 -3.63 -9.82 15.14
N ASP A 166 -4.52 -10.16 16.06
CA ASP A 166 -5.63 -11.09 15.76
C ASP A 166 -6.69 -10.45 14.84
N ASP A 167 -7.07 -9.19 15.10
CA ASP A 167 -7.96 -8.41 14.22
C ASP A 167 -7.34 -8.26 12.82
N SER A 168 -6.02 -8.05 12.75
CA SER A 168 -5.27 -7.99 11.50
C SER A 168 -5.36 -9.31 10.72
N LEU A 169 -5.16 -10.46 11.39
CA LEU A 169 -5.30 -11.78 10.77
C LEU A 169 -6.71 -12.02 10.23
N GLN A 170 -7.75 -11.65 10.98
CA GLN A 170 -9.13 -11.81 10.53
C GLN A 170 -9.40 -10.98 9.26
N ASN A 171 -9.08 -9.68 9.29
CA ASN A 171 -9.30 -8.79 8.15
C ASN A 171 -8.48 -9.18 6.89
N LEU A 172 -7.24 -9.66 7.06
CA LEU A 172 -6.43 -10.15 5.94
C LEU A 172 -6.94 -11.46 5.35
N ARG A 173 -7.63 -12.30 6.14
CA ARG A 173 -8.31 -13.50 5.61
C ARG A 173 -9.54 -13.15 4.78
N GLU A 174 -10.35 -12.17 5.20
CA GLU A 174 -11.46 -11.67 4.37
C GLU A 174 -10.94 -11.07 3.05
N ALA A 175 -9.83 -10.33 3.08
CA ALA A 175 -9.19 -9.83 1.86
C ALA A 175 -8.74 -10.95 0.90
N VAL A 176 -8.10 -12.01 1.42
CA VAL A 176 -7.68 -13.17 0.64
C VAL A 176 -8.86 -14.05 0.20
N PHE A 177 -9.96 -14.08 0.96
CA PHE A 177 -11.19 -14.78 0.59
C PHE A 177 -11.88 -14.09 -0.60
N HIS A 178 -11.96 -12.75 -0.57
CA HIS A 178 -12.59 -11.97 -1.64
C HIS A 178 -11.71 -11.78 -2.88
N ASP A 179 -10.38 -11.70 -2.75
CA ASP A 179 -9.43 -11.79 -3.89
C ASP A 179 -8.26 -12.76 -3.59
N PRO A 180 -8.44 -14.07 -3.87
CA PRO A 180 -7.43 -15.11 -3.59
C PRO A 180 -6.24 -15.11 -4.55
N ASN A 181 -6.19 -14.14 -5.49
CA ASN A 181 -5.13 -14.03 -6.49
C ASN A 181 -4.35 -12.70 -6.42
N GLN A 182 -4.75 -11.75 -5.56
CA GLN A 182 -3.97 -10.52 -5.30
C GLN A 182 -2.73 -10.85 -4.43
N PRO A 183 -1.49 -10.74 -4.95
CA PRO A 183 -0.31 -11.21 -4.23
C PRO A 183 -0.02 -10.45 -2.93
N ASP A 184 -0.37 -9.17 -2.87
CA ASP A 184 -0.13 -8.33 -1.69
C ASP A 184 -0.91 -8.79 -0.46
N PHE A 185 -2.15 -9.24 -0.63
CA PHE A 185 -3.01 -9.66 0.48
C PHE A 185 -2.49 -10.96 1.09
N VAL A 186 -2.10 -11.91 0.23
CA VAL A 186 -1.46 -13.17 0.63
C VAL A 186 -0.10 -12.93 1.30
N PHE A 187 0.71 -12.00 0.77
CA PHE A 187 2.00 -11.65 1.38
C PHE A 187 1.84 -10.97 2.75
N ALA A 188 0.88 -10.05 2.88
CA ALA A 188 0.55 -9.43 4.16
C ALA A 188 0.06 -10.47 5.17
N LEU A 189 -0.84 -11.37 4.79
CA LEU A 189 -1.31 -12.46 5.65
C LEU A 189 -0.15 -13.35 6.12
N ALA A 190 0.84 -13.61 5.28
CA ALA A 190 2.04 -14.34 5.65
C ALA A 190 2.91 -13.60 6.67
N GLN A 191 3.11 -12.29 6.49
CA GLN A 191 3.85 -11.44 7.43
C GLN A 191 3.17 -11.36 8.81
N VAL A 192 1.86 -11.12 8.83
CA VAL A 192 1.10 -11.04 10.09
C VAL A 192 1.03 -12.41 10.78
N SER A 193 0.87 -13.50 10.02
CA SER A 193 0.92 -14.86 10.59
C SER A 193 2.27 -15.18 11.21
N ALA A 194 3.38 -14.72 10.62
CA ALA A 194 4.70 -14.88 11.21
C ALA A 194 4.86 -14.04 12.49
N ARG A 195 4.35 -12.80 12.49
CA ARG A 195 4.34 -11.90 13.66
C ARG A 195 3.48 -12.42 14.82
N ALA A 196 2.45 -13.20 14.50
CA ALA A 196 1.56 -13.90 15.44
C ALA A 196 2.11 -15.26 15.91
N GLU A 197 3.33 -15.64 15.49
CA GLU A 197 3.95 -16.97 15.76
C GLU A 197 3.18 -18.17 15.16
N ARG A 198 2.28 -17.90 14.21
CA ARG A 198 1.46 -18.89 13.52
C ARG A 198 2.23 -19.40 12.28
N TYR A 199 3.43 -19.94 12.55
CA TYR A 199 4.48 -20.16 11.55
C TYR A 199 4.08 -21.10 10.41
N ALA A 200 3.25 -22.12 10.69
CA ALA A 200 2.74 -23.02 9.64
C ALA A 200 1.88 -22.25 8.62
N GLU A 201 0.92 -21.43 9.07
CA GLU A 201 0.08 -20.60 8.20
C GLU A 201 0.89 -19.54 7.46
N ALA A 202 1.90 -18.96 8.12
CA ALA A 202 2.84 -18.04 7.48
C ALA A 202 3.59 -18.71 6.32
N ALA A 203 4.10 -19.92 6.51
CA ALA A 203 4.78 -20.70 5.48
C ALA A 203 3.84 -21.08 4.31
N ASP A 204 2.60 -21.48 4.61
CA ASP A 204 1.57 -21.75 3.60
C ASP A 204 1.24 -20.49 2.77
N ALA A 205 1.05 -19.35 3.42
CA ALA A 205 0.77 -18.08 2.76
C ALA A 205 1.96 -17.59 1.90
N TYR A 206 3.21 -17.70 2.38
CA TYR A 206 4.39 -17.39 1.55
C TYR A 206 4.53 -18.33 0.34
N ASN A 207 4.22 -19.63 0.50
CA ASN A 207 4.21 -20.57 -0.62
C ASN A 207 3.12 -20.22 -1.64
N ARG A 208 1.91 -19.86 -1.17
CA ARG A 208 0.83 -19.35 -2.02
C ARG A 208 1.26 -18.09 -2.77
N PHE A 209 1.91 -17.13 -2.10
CA PHE A 209 2.48 -15.94 -2.75
C PHE A 209 3.45 -16.30 -3.89
N LEU A 210 4.36 -17.25 -3.68
CA LEU A 210 5.28 -17.69 -4.73
C LEU A 210 4.59 -18.34 -5.94
N SER A 211 3.42 -18.96 -5.73
CA SER A 211 2.62 -19.59 -6.80
C SER A 211 1.88 -18.58 -7.69
N ILE A 212 1.38 -17.49 -7.11
CA ILE A 212 0.62 -16.43 -7.81
C ILE A 212 1.55 -15.33 -8.36
N SER A 213 2.59 -14.96 -7.62
CA SER A 213 3.57 -13.91 -8.00
C SER A 213 4.73 -14.49 -8.82
N LYS A 214 4.42 -15.01 -10.02
CA LYS A 214 5.40 -15.72 -10.87
C LYS A 214 6.59 -14.86 -11.31
N ASN A 215 6.39 -13.56 -11.49
CA ASN A 215 7.40 -12.61 -11.98
C ASN A 215 8.19 -11.91 -10.85
N THR A 216 8.30 -12.54 -9.69
CA THR A 216 9.18 -12.06 -8.61
C THR A 216 10.64 -12.41 -8.95
N ASP A 217 11.59 -11.53 -8.66
CA ASP A 217 13.02 -11.77 -8.91
C ASP A 217 13.55 -13.03 -8.20
N ASP A 218 14.47 -13.75 -8.83
CA ASP A 218 14.92 -15.07 -8.35
C ASP A 218 15.58 -15.01 -6.97
N GLU A 219 16.29 -13.92 -6.64
CA GLU A 219 16.88 -13.70 -5.32
C GLU A 219 15.82 -13.55 -4.24
N ARG A 220 14.78 -12.74 -4.44
CA ARG A 220 13.62 -12.64 -3.54
C ARG A 220 12.85 -13.95 -3.48
N ARG A 221 12.70 -14.69 -4.59
CA ARG A 221 12.09 -16.03 -4.56
C ARG A 221 12.92 -17.00 -3.73
N ALA A 222 14.24 -16.99 -3.83
CA ALA A 222 15.14 -17.80 -3.01
C ALA A 222 15.05 -17.43 -1.52
N ARG A 223 15.06 -16.13 -1.19
CA ARG A 223 14.86 -15.64 0.19
C ARG A 223 13.52 -16.07 0.78
N ILE A 224 12.43 -16.01 0.01
CA ILE A 224 11.11 -16.45 0.48
C ILE A 224 11.07 -17.98 0.64
N ARG A 225 11.73 -18.78 -0.22
CA ARG A 225 11.87 -20.24 -0.01
C ARG A 225 12.59 -20.56 1.30
N GLY A 226 13.75 -19.96 1.55
CA GLY A 226 14.47 -20.14 2.82
C GLY A 226 13.65 -19.70 4.05
N LEU A 227 12.85 -18.63 3.91
CA LEU A 227 11.91 -18.21 4.96
C LEU A 227 10.77 -19.22 5.18
N ILE A 228 10.23 -19.83 4.12
CA ILE A 228 9.24 -20.92 4.21
C ILE A 228 9.86 -22.09 4.97
N ASP A 229 11.05 -22.55 4.60
CA ASP A 229 11.73 -23.68 5.25
C ASP A 229 11.99 -23.40 6.74
N PHE A 230 12.44 -22.18 7.07
CA PHE A 230 12.63 -21.74 8.45
C PHE A 230 11.30 -21.72 9.23
N LEU A 231 10.23 -21.15 8.67
CA LEU A 231 8.92 -21.10 9.31
C LEU A 231 8.29 -22.50 9.49
N ARG A 232 8.53 -23.44 8.56
CA ARG A 232 8.14 -24.86 8.74
C ARG A 232 8.92 -25.51 9.87
N PHE A 233 10.23 -25.24 9.97
CA PHE A 233 11.05 -25.72 11.09
C PHE A 233 10.53 -25.18 12.44
N LEU A 234 10.21 -23.88 12.53
CA LEU A 234 9.59 -23.29 13.72
C LEU A 234 8.23 -23.92 14.04
N GLY A 235 7.37 -24.14 13.04
CA GLY A 235 6.06 -24.77 13.23
C GLY A 235 6.12 -26.23 13.69
N TYR A 236 7.21 -26.95 13.40
CA TYR A 236 7.44 -28.32 13.87
C TYR A 236 8.12 -28.38 15.24
N LYS A 237 9.06 -27.46 15.52
CA LYS A 237 9.79 -27.38 16.79
C LYS A 237 8.97 -26.65 17.86
N ARG A 238 8.33 -27.40 18.76
CA ARG A 238 7.67 -26.85 19.98
C ARG A 238 8.58 -25.97 20.85
N SER A 239 9.90 -26.11 20.73
CA SER A 239 10.87 -25.15 21.24
C SER A 239 12.05 -25.05 20.28
N LEU A 240 12.50 -23.82 20.02
CA LEU A 240 13.78 -23.53 19.36
C LEU A 240 14.98 -23.96 20.20
N TYR A 241 14.80 -24.00 21.53
CA TYR A 241 15.84 -24.29 22.50
C TYR A 241 15.50 -25.59 23.23
N GLN A 242 16.32 -26.62 23.04
CA GLN A 242 16.48 -27.64 24.08
C GLN A 242 17.53 -27.09 25.04
N THR A 243 17.08 -26.49 26.13
CA THR A 243 17.96 -26.18 27.25
C THR A 243 18.42 -27.49 27.88
N ALA A 244 19.74 -27.62 28.03
CA ALA A 244 20.38 -28.75 28.70
C ALA A 244 21.40 -28.19 29.70
N GLY A 245 21.49 -28.81 30.87
CA GLY A 245 22.21 -28.25 32.01
C GLY A 245 21.31 -27.38 32.91
N PRO A 246 21.89 -26.71 33.92
CA PRO A 246 21.14 -26.01 34.95
C PRO A 246 20.63 -24.63 34.50
N ASP A 247 19.44 -24.25 34.98
CA ASP A 247 18.77 -22.96 34.73
C ASP A 247 19.65 -21.73 35.03
N ASN A 248 20.62 -21.88 35.94
CA ASN A 248 21.66 -20.90 36.22
C ASN A 248 23.04 -21.49 35.94
N SER A 249 23.80 -20.85 35.06
CA SER A 249 25.17 -21.25 34.70
C SER A 249 26.14 -20.07 34.83
N LYS A 250 27.33 -20.31 35.38
CA LYS A 250 28.41 -19.31 35.45
C LYS A 250 29.37 -19.50 34.27
N VAL A 251 29.31 -18.60 33.31
CA VAL A 251 30.19 -18.61 32.13
C VAL A 251 31.44 -17.76 32.42
N LYS A 252 32.63 -18.31 32.15
CA LYS A 252 33.88 -17.54 32.18
C LYS A 252 33.96 -16.67 30.92
N PHE A 253 34.42 -15.43 31.09
CA PHE A 253 34.69 -14.51 29.98
C PHE A 253 36.04 -13.83 30.18
N SER A 254 36.63 -13.36 29.09
CA SER A 254 37.80 -12.50 29.07
C SER A 254 37.41 -11.09 28.61
N LEU A 255 38.10 -10.06 29.09
CA LEU A 255 37.93 -8.70 28.58
C LEU A 255 38.95 -8.44 27.47
N ILE A 256 38.48 -8.07 26.29
CA ILE A 256 39.32 -7.58 25.19
C ILE A 256 38.91 -6.12 24.94
N GLY A 257 39.70 -5.18 25.50
CA GLY A 257 39.23 -3.83 25.75
C GLY A 257 38.05 -3.83 26.73
N ASN A 258 37.02 -3.00 26.48
CA ASN A 258 35.80 -2.96 27.29
C ASN A 258 34.73 -3.99 26.86
N ARG A 259 35.08 -5.00 26.05
CA ARG A 259 34.12 -5.99 25.54
C ARG A 259 34.29 -7.35 26.24
N PRO A 260 33.23 -7.91 26.85
CA PRO A 260 33.27 -9.26 27.39
C PRO A 260 33.22 -10.27 26.24
N VAL A 261 34.19 -11.17 26.22
CA VAL A 261 34.35 -12.23 25.21
C VAL A 261 34.23 -13.58 25.87
N ILE A 262 33.29 -14.39 25.39
CA ILE A 262 33.06 -15.77 25.83
C ILE A 262 33.55 -16.75 24.77
N GLU A 263 33.96 -17.94 25.21
CA GLU A 263 34.35 -19.05 24.34
C GLU A 263 33.22 -20.09 24.31
N LEU A 264 32.70 -20.37 23.11
CA LEU A 264 31.60 -21.31 22.90
C LEU A 264 31.97 -22.30 21.79
N ARG A 265 31.75 -23.59 22.04
CA ARG A 265 31.79 -24.62 21.01
C ARG A 265 30.45 -24.65 20.28
N ILE A 266 30.50 -24.74 18.94
CA ILE A 266 29.33 -24.88 18.09
C ILE A 266 29.47 -26.21 17.34
N ASN A 267 28.37 -26.99 17.29
CA ASN A 267 28.29 -28.28 16.61
C ASN A 267 29.44 -29.22 17.00
N GLU A 268 29.68 -29.36 18.31
CA GLU A 268 30.65 -30.29 18.92
C GLU A 268 32.11 -30.13 18.46
N ARG A 269 32.47 -29.01 17.82
CA ARG A 269 33.86 -28.74 17.42
C ARG A 269 34.81 -28.66 18.62
N ASP A 270 35.99 -29.23 18.48
CA ASP A 270 37.05 -29.22 19.49
C ASP A 270 37.50 -27.79 19.86
N GLU A 271 37.70 -26.94 18.85
CA GLU A 271 38.08 -25.54 19.03
C GLU A 271 36.85 -24.66 19.32
N PRO A 272 36.90 -23.83 20.39
CA PRO A 272 35.84 -22.87 20.68
C PRO A 272 35.92 -21.64 19.77
N PHE A 273 34.76 -21.12 19.39
CA PHE A 273 34.66 -19.80 18.80
C PHE A 273 34.61 -18.73 19.90
N ARG A 274 35.23 -17.58 19.63
CA ARG A 274 35.15 -16.41 20.51
C ARG A 274 33.98 -15.53 20.09
N PHE A 275 33.04 -15.30 20.99
CA PHE A 275 31.91 -14.40 20.80
C PHE A 275 32.04 -13.20 21.71
N VAL A 276 31.83 -12.00 21.16
CA VAL A 276 31.53 -10.82 21.98
C VAL A 276 30.14 -11.01 22.56
N LEU A 277 30.00 -10.94 23.88
CA LEU A 277 28.70 -10.92 24.54
C LEU A 277 28.11 -9.51 24.38
N ASP A 278 27.38 -9.31 23.30
CA ASP A 278 26.52 -8.15 23.09
C ASP A 278 25.14 -8.44 23.69
N THR A 279 24.61 -7.50 24.47
CA THR A 279 23.25 -7.62 25.04
C THR A 279 22.16 -7.23 24.03
N GLY A 280 22.53 -6.70 22.87
CA GLY A 280 21.60 -6.18 21.86
C GLY A 280 20.89 -4.89 22.27
N SER A 281 21.11 -4.41 23.50
CA SER A 281 20.58 -3.14 23.96
C SER A 281 21.50 -2.00 23.51
N GLY A 282 21.06 -1.23 22.51
CA GLY A 282 21.80 -0.04 22.09
C GLY A 282 21.99 0.96 23.24
N ILE A 283 21.01 1.03 24.16
CA ILE A 283 21.09 1.73 25.44
C ILE A 283 20.21 0.99 26.47
N SER A 284 20.79 0.11 27.30
CA SER A 284 20.21 -0.22 28.61
C SER A 284 20.94 0.55 29.71
N VAL A 285 20.35 1.65 30.15
CA VAL A 285 20.83 2.41 31.31
C VAL A 285 20.08 2.00 32.57
N ILE A 286 20.83 1.70 33.62
CA ILE A 286 20.33 1.50 34.98
C ILE A 286 20.90 2.63 35.84
N SER A 287 20.09 3.25 36.71
CA SER A 287 20.61 4.30 37.61
C SER A 287 21.60 3.71 38.60
N GLU A 288 22.61 4.48 39.01
CA GLU A 288 23.60 4.04 40.01
C GLU A 288 22.92 3.60 41.32
N GLU A 289 21.85 4.29 41.73
CA GLU A 289 21.00 3.92 42.86
C GLU A 289 20.35 2.53 42.68
N THR A 290 19.80 2.24 41.49
CA THR A 290 19.18 0.94 41.20
C THR A 290 20.24 -0.16 41.13
N ALA A 291 21.39 0.11 40.54
CA ALA A 291 22.52 -0.83 40.52
C ALA A 291 23.02 -1.14 41.94
N ALA A 292 23.16 -0.12 42.80
CA ALA A 292 23.53 -0.29 44.20
C ALA A 292 22.49 -1.11 44.99
N ARG A 293 21.19 -0.82 44.81
CA ARG A 293 20.08 -1.58 45.43
C ARG A 293 20.08 -3.05 45.00
N LEU A 294 20.38 -3.33 43.74
CA LEU A 294 20.50 -4.69 43.19
C LEU A 294 21.88 -5.33 43.42
N LYS A 295 22.80 -4.65 44.12
CA LYS A 295 24.19 -5.08 44.36
C LYS A 295 24.96 -5.43 43.08
N MET A 296 24.63 -4.75 41.98
CA MET A 296 25.28 -4.95 40.68
C MET A 296 26.60 -4.16 40.62
N THR A 297 27.66 -4.81 40.12
CA THR A 297 28.95 -4.16 39.87
C THR A 297 29.11 -3.94 38.37
N PRO A 298 29.43 -2.71 37.89
CA PRO A 298 29.69 -2.49 36.48
C PRO A 298 30.97 -3.22 36.04
N ILE A 299 30.83 -4.17 35.11
CA ILE A 299 31.95 -4.98 34.59
C ILE A 299 32.69 -4.31 33.42
N THR A 300 32.04 -3.40 32.70
CA THR A 300 32.63 -2.58 31.63
C THR A 300 31.86 -1.26 31.53
N ARG A 301 32.47 -0.22 30.94
CA ARG A 301 31.78 0.99 30.50
C ARG A 301 31.61 0.95 28.99
N GLY A 302 30.38 1.14 28.52
CA GLY A 302 30.09 1.42 27.11
C GLY A 302 30.82 2.70 26.68
N GLY A 303 31.28 2.70 25.42
CA GLY A 303 31.87 3.87 24.76
C GLY A 303 30.87 4.54 23.83
#